data_AF-A0A7J3HZX3-F1
#
_entry.id   AF-A0A7J3HZX3-F1
#
_cell.length_a   1.000
_cell.length_b   1.000
_cell.length_c   1.000
_cell.angle_alpha   90.00
_cell.angle_beta   90.00
_cell.angle_gamma   90.00
#
_symmetry.space_group_name_H-M   'P 1'
#
loop_
_entity.id
_entity.type
_entity.pdbx_description
1 polymer ?
#
loop_
_entity_poly.entity_id
_entity_poly.type
_entity_poly.pdbx_seq_one_letter_code
_entity_poly.pdbx_strand_id
1 'polypeptide(L)' 'MIEWVKERISGYKRIREVEFVDSLPRTPAGKLLRRVLREKEIEKIKKVS' A
#
# COMPACT_ATOMS: atom_id res chain seq x y z
N MET A 1 -1.42 13.94 7.95
CA MET A 1 -1.50 12.46 8.11
C MET A 1 -0.12 11.82 8.23
N ILE A 2 0.78 12.03 7.27
CA ILE A 2 2.12 11.42 7.31
C ILE A 2 2.95 11.89 8.52
N GLU A 3 2.94 13.19 8.87
CA GLU A 3 3.68 13.72 10.03
C GLU A 3 3.25 13.08 11.36
N TRP A 4 1.93 12.94 11.55
CA TRP A 4 1.37 12.26 12.71
C TRP A 4 1.80 10.80 12.84
N VAL A 5 1.98 10.09 11.72
CA VAL A 5 2.47 8.70 11.72
C VAL A 5 3.98 8.67 12.00
N LYS A 6 4.75 9.65 11.51
CA LYS A 6 6.20 9.74 11.72
C LYS A 6 6.57 9.88 13.19
N GLU A 7 5.79 10.62 13.98
CA GLU A 7 6.04 10.77 15.41
C GLU A 7 5.73 9.49 16.22
N ARG A 8 4.92 8.58 15.67
CA ARG A 8 4.45 7.36 16.36
C ARG A 8 5.18 6.09 15.96
N ILE A 9 5.98 6.16 14.90
CA ILE A 9 6.61 4.99 14.28
C ILE A 9 8.10 5.22 14.09
N SER A 10 8.90 4.24 14.51
CA SER A 10 10.36 4.21 14.30
C SER A 10 10.72 4.39 12.82
N GLY A 11 11.78 5.13 12.52
CA GLY A 11 12.15 5.55 11.15
C GLY A 11 12.16 4.46 10.08
N TYR A 12 12.54 3.22 10.42
CA TYR A 12 12.56 2.09 9.46
C TYR A 12 11.17 1.62 9.01
N LYS A 13 10.12 1.89 9.79
CA LYS A 13 8.70 1.59 9.47
C LYS A 13 7.97 2.78 8.87
N ARG A 14 8.68 3.86 8.54
CA ARG A 14 8.08 5.04 7.90
C ARG A 14 7.44 4.64 6.57
N ILE A 15 6.22 5.09 6.37
CA ILE A 15 5.48 4.91 5.11
C ILE A 15 6.20 5.71 4.02
N ARG A 16 6.54 5.06 2.91
CA ARG A 16 7.30 5.66 1.80
C ARG A 16 6.38 6.30 0.76
N GLU A 17 5.22 5.70 0.55
CA GLU A 17 4.24 6.12 -0.45
C GLU A 17 2.82 5.87 0.07
N VAL A 18 1.89 6.74 -0.30
CA VAL A 18 0.46 6.63 0.04
C VAL A 18 -0.33 6.83 -1.23
N GLU A 19 -1.07 5.81 -1.63
CA GLU A 19 -2.03 5.86 -2.73
C GLU A 19 -3.45 5.76 -2.15
N PHE A 20 -4.31 6.69 -2.53
CA PHE A 20 -5.73 6.62 -2.23
C PHE A 20 -6.42 5.89 -3.39
N VAL A 21 -7.14 4.82 -3.05
CA VAL A 21 -7.89 4.01 -4.01
C VAL A 21 -9.35 3.98 -3.60
N ASP A 22 -10.26 3.98 -4.58
CA ASP A 22 -11.70 3.91 -4.31
C ASP A 22 -12.12 2.59 -3.67
N SER A 23 -11.40 1.50 -3.97
CA SER A 23 -11.71 0.18 -3.43
C SER A 23 -10.46 -0.66 -3.21
N LEU A 24 -10.46 -1.38 -2.08
CA LEU A 24 -9.43 -2.36 -1.76
C LEU A 24 -9.85 -3.74 -2.26
N PRO A 25 -8.97 -4.51 -2.93
CA PRO A 25 -9.30 -5.85 -3.39
C PRO A 25 -9.49 -6.76 -2.18
N ARG A 26 -10.70 -7.30 -2.05
CA ARG A 26 -11.09 -8.19 -0.96
C ARG A 26 -11.59 -9.52 -1.52
N THR A 27 -11.47 -10.58 -0.74
CA THR A 27 -12.14 -11.85 -1.05
C THR A 27 -13.66 -11.68 -0.94
N PRO A 28 -14.46 -12.61 -1.48
CA PRO A 28 -15.90 -12.65 -1.22
C PRO A 28 -16.26 -12.69 0.28
N ALA A 29 -15.34 -13.20 1.11
CA ALA A 29 -15.44 -13.19 2.58
C ALA A 29 -14.85 -11.92 3.24
N GLY A 30 -14.52 -10.88 2.47
CA GLY A 30 -14.07 -9.58 2.96
C GLY A 30 -12.58 -9.45 3.35
N LYS A 31 -11.78 -10.52 3.24
CA LYS A 31 -10.35 -10.51 3.58
C LYS A 31 -9.55 -9.72 2.54
N LEU A 32 -8.63 -8.87 2.99
CA LEU A 32 -7.77 -8.09 2.10
C LEU A 32 -6.82 -9.00 1.30
N LEU A 33 -6.86 -8.86 -0.03
CA LEU A 33 -5.99 -9.58 -0.95
C LEU A 33 -4.66 -8.84 -1.12
N ARG A 34 -3.79 -8.97 -0.12
CA ARG A 34 -2.45 -8.34 -0.13
C ARG A 34 -1.60 -8.75 -1.33
N ARG A 35 -1.77 -9.99 -1.84
CA ARG A 35 -1.04 -10.49 -3.00
C ARG A 35 -1.33 -9.66 -4.25
N VAL A 36 -2.61 -9.41 -4.53
CA VAL A 36 -3.06 -8.62 -5.69
C VAL A 36 -2.54 -7.19 -5.61
N LEU A 37 -2.55 -6.58 -4.42
CA LEU A 37 -1.96 -5.25 -4.22
C LEU A 37 -0.46 -5.23 -4.54
N ARG A 38 0.28 -6.25 -4.10
CA ARG A 38 1.72 -6.37 -4.39
C ARG A 38 1.99 -6.58 -5.88
N GLU A 39 1.19 -7.40 -6.56
CA GLU A 39 1.32 -7.65 -8.00
C GLU A 39 1.08 -6.36 -8.81
N LYS A 40 0.05 -5.57 -8.47
CA LYS A 40 -0.21 -4.27 -9.09
C LYS A 40 0.97 -3.31 -8.97
N GLU A 41 1.60 -3.27 -7.79
CA GLU A 41 2.75 -2.39 -7.56
C GLU A 41 3.98 -2.84 -8.37
N ILE A 42 4.24 -4.15 -8.41
CA ILE A 42 5.32 -4.70 -9.25
C ILE A 42 5.09 -4.40 -10.73
N GLU A 43 3.85 -4.50 -11.21
CA GLU A 43 3.52 -4.20 -12.60
C GLU A 43 3.64 -2.70 -12.92
N LYS A 44 3.25 -1.82 -11.99
CA LYS A 44 3.51 -0.37 -12.10
C LYS A 44 5.00 -0.08 -12.25
N ILE A 45 5.84 -0.65 -11.38
CA ILE A 45 7.31 -0.45 -11.42
C ILE A 45 7.88 -0.90 -12.77
N LYS A 46 7.42 -2.04 -13.30
CA LYS A 46 7.88 -2.57 -14.60
C LYS A 46 7.49 -1.68 -15.79
N LYS A 47 6.31 -1.05 -15.77
CA LYS A 47 5.85 -0.16 -16.85
C LYS A 47 6.59 1.16 -16.93
N VAL A 48 7.27 1.56 -15.85
CA VAL A 48 8.02 2.81 -15.76
C VAL A 48 9.49 2.63 -16.22
N SER A 49 9.97 1.39 -16.37
CA SER A 49 11.28 1.06 -16.97
C SER A 49 11.17 0.84 -18.47
#